data_AF-A0A2V6WYJ0-F1
#
_entry.id   AF-A0A2V6WYJ0-F1
#
_cell.length_a   1.000
_cell.length_b   1.000
_cell.length_c   1.000
_cell.angle_alpha   90.00
_cell.angle_beta   90.00
_cell.angle_gamma   90.00
#
_symmetry.space_group_name_H-M   'P 1'
#
loop_
_entity.id
_entity.type
_entity.pdbx_description
1 polymer ?
#
loop_
_entity_poly.entity_id
_entity_poly.type
_entity_poly.pdbx_seq_one_letter_code
_entity_poly.pdbx_strand_id
1 'polypeptide(L)' 'HDWLLKGDVFTPDVIETWIEYKRKNEVDAVRLRPHPWEFALYFDI' A
#
# COMPACT_ATOMS: atom_id res chain seq x y z
N HIS A 1 -5.85 -14.68 7.46
CA HIS A 1 -4.94 -14.83 6.29
C HIS A 1 -4.43 -16.27 6.21
N ASP A 2 -5.31 -17.23 6.53
CA ASP A 2 -4.87 -18.52 7.05
C ASP A 2 -4.55 -19.51 5.94
N TRP A 3 -5.04 -19.23 4.72
CA TRP A 3 -4.69 -19.98 3.52
C TRP A 3 -3.27 -19.68 3.02
N LEU A 4 -2.74 -18.48 3.27
CA LEU A 4 -1.36 -18.10 2.91
C LEU A 4 -0.32 -18.79 3.78
N LEU A 5 -0.67 -19.05 5.04
CA LEU A 5 0.18 -19.73 6.02
C LEU A 5 0.13 -21.27 5.89
N LYS A 6 -0.76 -21.79 5.04
CA LYS A 6 -0.99 -23.24 4.93
C LYS A 6 0.10 -23.88 4.07
N GLY A 7 0.84 -24.83 4.65
CA GLY A 7 1.91 -25.56 3.95
C GLY A 7 3.25 -24.82 3.91
N ASP A 8 3.46 -23.85 4.81
CA ASP A 8 4.71 -23.08 4.93
C ASP A 8 5.12 -22.34 3.64
N VAL A 9 4.12 -22.05 2.79
CA VAL A 9 4.30 -21.34 1.52
C VAL A 9 4.70 -19.88 1.76
N PHE A 10 4.14 -19.27 2.80
CA PHE A 10 4.56 -17.97 3.30
C PHE A 10 4.69 -18.04 4.81
N THR A 11 5.86 -17.63 5.32
CA THR A 11 6.05 -17.43 6.74
C THR A 11 5.34 -16.14 7.18
N PRO A 12 4.83 -16.07 8.42
CA PRO A 12 4.19 -14.86 8.94
C PRO A 12 5.08 -13.61 8.85
N ASP A 13 6.39 -13.78 9.06
CA ASP A 13 7.41 -12.73 9.02
C ASP A 13 7.56 -12.08 7.63
N VAL A 14 7.50 -12.89 6.56
CA VAL A 14 7.56 -12.38 5.17
C VAL A 14 6.32 -11.56 4.83
N ILE A 15 5.15 -11.97 5.34
CA ILE A 15 3.90 -11.24 5.13
C ILE A 15 3.95 -9.88 5.82
N GLU A 16 4.41 -9.82 7.08
CA GLU A 16 4.56 -8.55 7.80
C GLU A 16 5.59 -7.63 7.13
N THR A 17 6.76 -8.17 6.78
CA THR A 17 7.82 -7.41 6.08
C THR A 17 7.33 -6.84 4.75
N TRP A 18 6.56 -7.61 3.97
CA TRP A 18 5.99 -7.14 2.71
C TRP A 18 4.96 -6.02 2.92
N ILE A 19 4.11 -6.15 3.94
CA ILE A 19 3.12 -5.14 4.27
C ILE A 19 3.80 -3.83 4.69
N GLU A 20 4.82 -3.88 5.54
CA GLU A 20 5.60 -2.70 5.94
C GLU A 20 6.29 -2.05 4.74
N TYR A 21 6.96 -2.85 3.91
CA TYR A 21 7.66 -2.36 2.74
C TYR A 21 6.72 -1.62 1.78
N LYS A 22 5.55 -2.21 1.49
CA LYS A 22 4.54 -1.62 0.60
C LYS A 22 3.93 -0.34 1.17
N ARG A 23 3.63 -0.30 2.47
CA ARG A 23 3.09 0.91 3.11
C ARG A 23 4.09 2.06 3.04
N LYS A 24 5.33 1.80 3.46
CA LYS A 24 6.37 2.82 3.59
C LYS A 24 6.89 3.35 2.25
N ASN A 25 7.14 2.46 1.28
CA ASN A 25 7.83 2.85 0.04
C ASN A 25 6.88 3.21 -1.10
N GLU A 26 5.64 2.70 -1.09
CA GLU A 26 4.72 2.88 -2.20
C GLU A 26 3.48 3.69 -1.79
N VAL A 27 2.75 3.23 -0.78
CA VAL A 27 1.45 3.85 -0.41
C VAL A 27 1.64 5.27 0.14
N ASP A 28 2.59 5.47 1.06
CA ASP A 28 2.83 6.79 1.65
C ASP A 28 3.33 7.80 0.60
N ALA A 29 4.19 7.36 -0.33
CA ALA A 29 4.71 8.21 -1.40
C ALA A 29 3.64 8.65 -2.42
N VAL A 30 2.58 7.86 -2.61
CA VAL A 30 1.45 8.24 -3.45
C VAL A 30 0.48 9.15 -2.69
N ARG A 31 0.23 8.88 -1.41
CA ARG A 31 -0.67 9.68 -0.57
C ARG A 31 -0.22 11.14 -0.39
N LEU A 32 1.09 11.39 -0.44
CA LEU A 32 1.67 12.74 -0.34
C LEU A 32 1.57 13.55 -1.64
N ARG A 33 1.16 12.94 -2.76
CA ARG A 33 1.06 13.60 -4.06
C ARG A 33 -0.42 13.79 -4.43
N PRO A 34 -0.88 15.03 -4.65
CA PRO A 34 -2.23 15.28 -5.14
C PRO A 34 -2.44 14.55 -6.45
N HIS A 35 -3.55 13.82 -6.57
CA HIS A 35 -3.88 13.14 -7.81
C HIS A 35 -4.30 14.20 -8.85
N PRO A 36 -3.90 14.12 -10.13
CA PRO A 36 -4.21 15.16 -11.13
C PRO A 36 -5.70 15.50 -11.26
N TRP A 37 -6.57 14.53 -10.98
CA TRP A 37 -8.02 14.72 -10.95
C TRP A 37 -8.52 15.57 -9.76
N GLU A 38 -7.78 15.61 -8.64
CA GLU A 38 -8.08 16.48 -7.50
C GLU A 38 -7.91 17.96 -7.89
N PHE A 39 -6.95 18.27 -8.77
CA PHE A 39 -6.77 19.64 -9.28
C PHE A 39 -7.98 20.12 -10.08
N ALA A 40 -8.57 19.24 -10.91
CA ALA A 40 -9.75 19.56 -11.71
C ALA A 40 -11.02 19.80 -10.88
N LEU A 41 -11.11 19.22 -9.67
CA LEU A 41 -12.29 19.37 -8.80
C LEU A 41 -12.22 20.59 -7.88
N TYR A 42 -11.02 21.06 -7.54
CA TYR A 42 -10.84 22.09 -6.50
C TYR A 42 -10.27 23.42 -7.02
N PHE A 43 -9.78 23.52 -8.26
CA PHE A 43 -9.10 24.74 -8.75
C PHE A 43 -10.01 25.76 -9.45
N ASP A 44 -11.22 25.36 -9.89
CA ASP A 44 -12.19 26.25 -10.57
C ASP A 44 -13.42 26.61 -9.69
N ILE A 45 -13.33 26.46 -8.36
CA ILE A 45 -14.36 26.91 -7.39
C ILE A 45 -14.05 28.31 -6.86
#